data_AF-A0A2H1WTI2-F1
#
_entry.id   AF-A0A2H1WTI2-F1
#
_cell.length_a   1.000
_cell.length_b   1.000
_cell.length_c   1.000
_cell.angle_alpha   90.00
_cell.angle_beta   90.00
_cell.angle_gamma   90.00
#
_symmetry.space_group_name_H-M   'P 1'
#
loop_
_entity.id
_entity.type
_entity.pdbx_description
1 polymer ?
#
loop_
_entity_poly.entity_id
_entity_poly.type
_entity_poly.pdbx_seq_one_letter_code
_entity_poly.pdbx_strand_id
1 'polypeptide(L)'
;MSLVGELNEKLAQFVAEETKNFHNERDKKLLNQLKNSEINVEGIIKNWEKLFKDNVMEFAEQKGTSDEEVFAAAYHKLVHSPALETILQVENSYAKTVMNTLKSRDEDIEKLTQKQTEEMEEKVRMLNISSTEEEINELAAQQFEQQALVAGRWGSQLDALRQTQRAQHRAWLMDTLQEYQSTSALNTPSNSPLATFSPESVSLPAPVAAGGARLEESFTIHLGSQLKQTHNIRIVAMDLLDLCAVEQVDNPAESSRRLQTALSLYSGELAGCVVLCSSPPRRPAPPTTRLLAAADLSTEHHFPSMDAQLRDISERLLEP
;
A
#
# COMPACT_ATOMS: atom_id res chain seq x y z
N MET A 1 -22.68 -40.49 52.40
CA MET A 1 -21.76 -39.38 52.07
C MET A 1 -20.42 -39.76 52.70
N SER A 2 -19.41 -40.12 51.90
CA SER A 2 -18.23 -40.80 52.45
C SER A 2 -17.34 -39.80 53.21
N LEU A 3 -16.91 -40.18 54.43
CA LEU A 3 -15.94 -39.44 55.25
C LEU A 3 -14.70 -39.03 54.46
N VAL A 4 -14.35 -39.81 53.43
CA VAL A 4 -13.22 -39.56 52.52
C VAL A 4 -13.43 -38.29 51.70
N GLY A 5 -14.65 -38.00 51.24
CA GLY A 5 -14.94 -36.77 50.49
C GLY A 5 -14.81 -35.53 51.38
N GLU A 6 -15.31 -35.60 52.61
CA GLU A 6 -15.26 -34.49 53.56
C GLU A 6 -13.83 -34.20 54.05
N LEU A 7 -13.00 -35.25 54.19
CA LEU A 7 -11.58 -35.10 54.52
C LEU A 7 -10.78 -34.50 53.36
N ASN A 8 -11.09 -34.90 52.12
CA ASN A 8 -10.42 -34.38 50.94
C ASN A 8 -10.78 -32.90 50.68
N GLU A 9 -12.02 -32.52 50.97
CA GLU A 9 -12.47 -31.13 50.89
C GLU A 9 -11.79 -30.25 51.95
N LYS A 10 -11.66 -30.74 53.19
CA LYS A 10 -10.90 -30.03 54.24
C LYS A 10 -9.41 -29.93 53.92
N LEU A 11 -8.82 -30.96 53.33
CA LEU A 11 -7.42 -30.91 52.89
C LEU A 11 -7.23 -29.91 51.74
N ALA A 12 -8.16 -29.86 50.79
CA ALA A 12 -8.12 -28.88 49.71
C ALA A 12 -8.25 -27.44 50.23
N GLN A 13 -9.15 -27.21 51.19
CA GLN A 13 -9.28 -25.92 51.86
C GLN A 13 -8.01 -25.53 52.62
N PHE A 14 -7.42 -26.47 53.36
CA PHE A 14 -6.16 -26.24 54.08
C PHE A 14 -5.00 -25.92 53.13
N VAL A 15 -4.84 -26.68 52.05
CA VAL A 15 -3.80 -26.42 51.04
C VAL A 15 -4.03 -25.05 50.39
N ALA A 16 -5.28 -24.69 50.08
CA ALA A 16 -5.59 -23.38 49.51
C ALA A 16 -5.28 -22.23 50.49
N GLU A 17 -5.62 -22.38 51.76
CA GLU A 17 -5.33 -21.37 52.80
C GLU A 17 -3.83 -21.24 53.08
N GLU A 18 -3.11 -22.35 53.23
CA GLU A 18 -1.66 -22.34 53.42
C GLU A 18 -0.91 -21.80 52.20
N THR A 19 -1.35 -22.16 50.99
CA THR A 19 -0.76 -21.61 49.76
C THR A 19 -1.00 -20.10 49.69
N LYS A 20 -2.22 -19.65 50.04
CA LYS A 20 -2.55 -18.22 50.10
C LYS A 20 -1.73 -17.49 51.16
N ASN A 21 -1.56 -18.06 52.34
CA ASN A 21 -0.76 -17.49 53.41
C ASN A 21 0.71 -17.41 53.04
N PHE A 22 1.26 -18.46 52.43
CA PHE A 22 2.64 -18.47 51.92
C PHE A 22 2.87 -17.36 50.89
N HIS A 23 1.97 -17.20 49.92
CA HIS A 23 2.06 -16.11 48.94
C HIS A 23 1.92 -14.74 49.61
N ASN A 24 0.96 -14.56 50.54
CA ASN A 24 0.78 -13.30 51.26
C ASN A 24 2.00 -12.92 52.11
N GLU A 25 2.65 -13.88 52.77
CA GLU A 25 3.87 -13.63 53.53
C GLU A 25 5.06 -13.30 52.62
N ARG A 26 5.20 -14.03 51.51
CA ARG A 26 6.23 -13.76 50.50
C ARG A 26 6.06 -12.36 49.92
N ASP A 27 4.83 -11.99 49.57
CA ASP A 27 4.52 -10.70 48.95
C ASP A 27 4.67 -9.56 49.96
N LYS A 28 4.32 -9.75 51.23
CA LYS A 28 4.63 -8.80 52.32
C LYS A 28 6.14 -8.59 52.50
N LYS A 29 6.94 -9.66 52.45
CA LYS A 29 8.41 -9.57 52.53
C LYS A 29 8.98 -8.78 51.35
N LEU A 30 8.52 -9.07 50.13
CA LEU A 30 8.93 -8.34 48.92
C LEU A 30 8.51 -6.86 48.95
N LEU A 31 7.29 -6.56 49.42
CA LEU A 31 6.81 -5.17 49.60
C LEU A 31 7.63 -4.39 50.63
N ASN A 32 8.03 -5.03 51.73
CA ASN A 32 8.88 -4.40 52.73
C ASN A 32 10.30 -4.17 52.21
N GLN A 33 10.88 -5.12 51.47
CA GLN A 33 12.18 -4.97 50.82
C GLN A 33 12.15 -3.91 49.70
N LEU A 34 11.02 -3.73 49.02
CA LEU A 34 10.79 -2.66 48.05
C LEU A 34 10.69 -1.29 48.73
N LYS A 35 9.96 -1.18 49.85
CA LYS A 35 9.87 0.06 50.64
C LYS A 35 11.21 0.52 51.22
N ASN A 36 12.09 -0.42 51.52
CA ASN A 36 13.44 -0.14 52.04
C ASN A 36 14.48 0.07 50.93
N SER A 37 14.08 0.11 49.65
CA SER A 37 14.95 0.24 48.48
C SER A 37 16.06 -0.82 48.38
N GLU A 38 15.90 -1.99 49.00
CA GLU A 38 16.84 -3.11 48.89
C GLU A 38 16.67 -3.88 47.58
N ILE A 39 15.49 -3.78 46.95
CA ILE A 39 15.20 -4.40 45.67
C ILE A 39 15.59 -3.45 44.55
N ASN A 40 16.60 -3.83 43.78
CA ASN A 40 17.00 -3.13 42.56
C ASN A 40 16.00 -3.42 41.43
N VAL A 41 14.87 -2.69 41.45
CA VAL A 41 13.79 -2.78 40.45
C VAL A 41 14.33 -2.56 39.04
N GLU A 42 15.28 -1.64 38.88
CA GLU A 42 15.88 -1.30 37.59
C GLU A 42 16.76 -2.45 37.06
N GLY A 43 17.45 -3.16 37.94
CA GLY A 43 18.19 -4.39 37.61
C GLY A 43 17.28 -5.55 37.23
N ILE A 44 16.12 -5.70 37.91
CA ILE A 44 15.11 -6.70 37.56
C ILE A 44 14.50 -6.39 36.20
N ILE A 45 14.15 -5.13 35.92
CA ILE A 45 13.63 -4.69 34.62
C ILE A 45 14.66 -4.94 33.52
N LYS A 46 15.93 -4.58 33.73
CA LYS A 46 16.99 -4.85 32.76
C LYS A 46 17.20 -6.35 32.52
N ASN A 47 17.10 -7.17 33.56
CA ASN A 47 17.24 -8.62 33.43
C ASN A 47 16.02 -9.24 32.74
N TRP A 48 14.81 -8.74 33.01
CA TRP A 48 13.60 -9.10 32.28
C TRP A 48 13.65 -8.66 30.83
N GLU A 49 14.12 -7.45 30.53
CA GLU A 49 14.31 -6.96 29.16
C GLU A 49 15.34 -7.83 28.42
N LYS A 50 16.41 -8.23 29.10
CA LYS A 50 17.41 -9.16 28.56
C LYS A 50 16.82 -10.54 28.28
N LEU A 51 16.16 -11.14 29.28
CA LEU A 51 15.52 -12.45 29.13
C LEU A 51 14.42 -12.43 28.08
N PHE A 52 13.66 -11.35 27.98
CA PHE A 52 12.64 -11.16 26.95
C PHE A 52 13.29 -11.03 25.56
N LYS A 53 14.36 -10.23 25.40
CA LYS A 53 15.12 -10.17 24.14
C LYS A 53 15.70 -11.52 23.75
N ASP A 54 16.31 -12.22 24.69
CA ASP A 54 16.93 -13.53 24.44
C ASP A 54 15.85 -14.56 24.07
N ASN A 55 14.71 -14.60 24.79
CA ASN A 55 13.61 -15.52 24.51
C ASN A 55 12.88 -15.17 23.19
N VAL A 56 12.67 -13.88 22.90
CA VAL A 56 12.14 -13.43 21.61
C VAL A 56 13.11 -13.76 20.48
N MET A 57 14.42 -13.62 20.65
CA MET A 57 15.39 -14.04 19.63
C MET A 57 15.45 -15.56 19.42
N GLU A 58 15.22 -16.34 20.48
CA GLU A 58 15.35 -17.81 20.46
C GLU A 58 14.05 -18.53 20.04
N PHE A 59 12.87 -17.96 20.37
CA PHE A 59 11.56 -18.58 20.14
C PHE A 59 10.61 -17.79 19.24
N ALA A 60 10.85 -16.51 18.95
CA ALA A 60 10.16 -15.93 17.81
C ALA A 60 10.67 -16.68 16.59
N GLU A 61 9.75 -17.21 15.79
CA GLU A 61 10.09 -17.61 14.44
C GLU A 61 10.85 -16.44 13.84
N GLN A 62 12.14 -16.66 13.54
CA GLN A 62 12.88 -15.78 12.65
C GLN A 62 12.20 -15.94 11.30
N LYS A 63 11.04 -15.30 11.12
CA LYS A 63 10.60 -14.86 9.81
C LYS A 63 11.78 -14.05 9.33
N GLY A 64 12.60 -14.68 8.48
CA GLY A 64 13.65 -13.97 7.78
C GLY A 64 13.04 -12.71 7.19
N THR A 65 13.82 -11.64 7.09
CA THR A 65 13.39 -10.40 6.46
C THR A 65 12.63 -10.75 5.18
N SER A 66 11.34 -10.37 5.12
CA SER A 66 10.49 -10.74 3.99
C SER A 66 11.15 -10.28 2.69
N ASP A 67 10.96 -10.99 1.57
CA ASP A 67 11.43 -10.52 0.25
C ASP A 67 10.96 -9.07 -0.02
N GLU A 68 9.77 -8.72 0.48
CA GLU A 68 9.24 -7.36 0.43
C GLU A 68 10.05 -6.36 1.26
N GLU A 69 10.50 -6.72 2.45
CA GLU A 69 11.34 -5.87 3.30
C GLU A 69 12.75 -5.69 2.71
N VAL A 70 13.31 -6.76 2.15
CA VAL A 70 14.61 -6.71 1.45
C VAL A 70 14.51 -5.81 0.23
N PHE A 71 13.43 -5.93 -0.55
CA PHE A 71 13.16 -5.05 -1.70
C PHE A 71 12.94 -3.59 -1.28
N ALA A 72 12.16 -3.34 -0.23
CA ALA A 72 11.93 -2.00 0.30
C ALA A 72 13.25 -1.32 0.70
N ALA A 73 14.10 -2.06 1.44
CA ALA A 73 15.41 -1.56 1.85
C ALA A 73 16.36 -1.34 0.67
N ALA A 74 16.30 -2.20 -0.35
CA ALA A 74 17.08 -2.06 -1.59
C ALA A 74 16.66 -0.82 -2.38
N TYR A 75 15.36 -0.63 -2.59
CA TYR A 75 14.79 0.51 -3.30
C TYR A 75 15.13 1.82 -2.59
N HIS A 76 14.91 1.90 -1.28
CA HIS A 76 15.21 3.10 -0.49
C HIS A 76 16.69 3.51 -0.61
N LYS A 77 17.63 2.55 -0.55
CA LYS A 77 19.06 2.83 -0.73
C LYS A 77 19.37 3.35 -2.14
N LEU A 78 18.77 2.75 -3.17
CA LEU A 78 19.03 3.13 -4.56
C LEU A 78 18.41 4.48 -4.93
N VAL A 79 17.26 4.83 -4.37
CA VAL A 79 16.61 6.13 -4.58
C VAL A 79 17.42 7.29 -4.00
N HIS A 80 18.20 7.05 -2.94
CA HIS A 80 19.17 8.02 -2.43
C HIS A 80 20.51 8.01 -3.16
N SER A 81 20.68 7.12 -4.14
CA SER A 81 21.89 7.03 -4.96
C SER A 81 21.70 7.72 -6.32
N PRO A 82 22.77 7.93 -7.10
CA PRO A 82 22.68 8.44 -8.46
C PRO A 82 21.83 7.57 -9.41
N ALA A 83 21.47 6.34 -9.03
CA ALA A 83 20.65 5.45 -9.84
C ALA A 83 19.17 5.87 -9.93
N LEU A 84 18.71 6.84 -9.12
CA LEU A 84 17.32 7.31 -9.08
C LEU A 84 16.79 7.69 -10.47
N GLU A 85 17.55 8.45 -11.25
CA GLU A 85 17.11 8.89 -12.58
C GLU A 85 16.84 7.69 -13.50
N THR A 86 17.74 6.70 -13.46
CA THR A 86 17.60 5.46 -14.24
C THR A 86 16.37 4.66 -13.79
N ILE A 87 16.12 4.58 -12.48
CA ILE A 87 14.92 3.90 -11.93
C ILE A 87 13.66 4.57 -12.46
N LEU A 88 13.56 5.90 -12.33
CA LEU A 88 12.41 6.65 -12.81
C LEU A 88 12.22 6.47 -14.32
N GLN A 89 13.30 6.47 -15.10
CA GLN A 89 13.24 6.26 -16.55
C GLN A 89 12.71 4.86 -16.92
N VAL A 90 13.17 3.81 -16.24
CA VAL A 90 12.70 2.44 -16.45
C VAL A 90 11.21 2.31 -16.11
N GLU A 91 10.80 2.77 -14.93
CA GLU A 91 9.39 2.80 -14.53
C GLU A 91 8.54 3.59 -15.55
N ASN A 92 9.06 4.72 -16.04
CA ASN A 92 8.39 5.52 -17.08
C ASN A 92 8.16 4.75 -18.38
N SER A 93 9.16 3.98 -18.80
CA SER A 93 9.07 3.16 -20.01
C SER A 93 8.04 2.04 -19.89
N TYR A 94 7.93 1.42 -18.70
CA TYR A 94 6.92 0.41 -18.40
C TYR A 94 5.53 1.01 -18.37
N ALA A 95 5.37 2.18 -17.72
CA ALA A 95 4.11 2.92 -17.71
C ALA A 95 3.60 3.24 -19.12
N LYS A 96 4.48 3.71 -20.03
CA LYS A 96 4.12 3.94 -21.44
C LYS A 96 3.65 2.66 -22.14
N THR A 97 4.32 1.54 -21.89
CA THR A 97 3.97 0.25 -22.50
C THR A 97 2.59 -0.22 -22.05
N VAL A 98 2.28 -0.12 -20.76
CA VAL A 98 0.96 -0.47 -20.21
C VAL A 98 -0.12 0.47 -20.72
N MET A 99 0.14 1.79 -20.73
CA MET A 99 -0.80 2.78 -21.26
C MET A 99 -1.12 2.54 -22.75
N ASN A 100 -0.13 2.21 -23.57
CA ASN A 100 -0.36 1.88 -24.98
C ASN A 100 -1.19 0.60 -25.14
N THR A 101 -0.91 -0.42 -24.32
CA THR A 101 -1.68 -1.68 -24.33
C THR A 101 -3.15 -1.44 -23.93
N LEU A 102 -3.38 -0.59 -22.93
CA LEU A 102 -4.73 -0.17 -22.52
C LEU A 102 -5.45 0.59 -23.63
N LYS A 103 -4.77 1.52 -24.30
CA LYS A 103 -5.35 2.22 -25.46
C LYS A 103 -5.74 1.26 -26.58
N SER A 104 -4.88 0.30 -26.92
CA SER A 104 -5.20 -0.73 -27.92
C SER A 104 -6.40 -1.59 -27.50
N ARG A 105 -6.51 -1.94 -26.22
CA ARG A 105 -7.70 -2.63 -25.68
C ARG A 105 -8.96 -1.78 -25.88
N ASP A 106 -8.90 -0.52 -25.48
CA ASP A 106 -10.07 0.37 -25.51
C ASP A 106 -10.52 0.62 -26.96
N GLU A 107 -9.59 0.82 -27.88
CA GLU A 107 -9.87 0.92 -29.32
C GLU A 107 -10.50 -0.35 -29.89
N ASP A 108 -10.02 -1.53 -29.50
CA ASP A 108 -10.55 -2.80 -29.99
C ASP A 108 -11.95 -3.10 -29.42
N ILE A 109 -12.19 -2.76 -28.15
CA ILE A 109 -13.51 -2.85 -27.54
C ILE A 109 -14.49 -1.87 -28.21
N GLU A 110 -14.06 -0.65 -28.50
CA GLU A 110 -14.88 0.36 -29.19
C GLU A 110 -15.26 -0.12 -30.59
N LYS A 111 -14.28 -0.58 -31.39
CA LYS A 111 -14.53 -1.14 -32.73
C LYS A 111 -15.47 -2.34 -32.69
N LEU A 112 -15.30 -3.24 -31.73
CA LEU A 112 -16.19 -4.39 -31.56
C LEU A 112 -17.61 -3.94 -31.21
N THR A 113 -17.75 -3.02 -30.24
CA THR A 113 -19.04 -2.50 -29.80
C THR A 113 -19.77 -1.78 -30.93
N GLN A 114 -19.04 -0.97 -31.72
CA GLN A 114 -19.60 -0.30 -32.89
C GLN A 114 -20.13 -1.32 -33.91
N LYS A 115 -19.31 -2.31 -34.29
CA LYS A 115 -19.71 -3.36 -35.23
C LYS A 115 -20.94 -4.13 -34.74
N GLN A 116 -20.96 -4.49 -33.46
CA GLN A 116 -22.09 -5.19 -32.84
C GLN A 116 -23.36 -4.34 -32.83
N THR A 117 -23.23 -3.02 -32.61
CA THR A 117 -24.35 -2.07 -32.65
C THR A 117 -24.92 -1.97 -34.08
N GLU A 118 -24.06 -1.85 -35.09
CA GLU A 118 -24.46 -1.82 -36.50
C GLU A 118 -25.17 -3.13 -36.92
N GLU A 119 -24.61 -4.29 -36.58
CA GLU A 119 -25.21 -5.61 -36.86
C GLU A 119 -26.57 -5.79 -36.17
N MET A 120 -26.69 -5.31 -34.93
CA MET A 120 -27.93 -5.35 -34.16
C MET A 120 -28.99 -4.43 -34.79
N GLU A 121 -28.64 -3.19 -35.13
CA GLU A 121 -29.54 -2.24 -35.77
C GLU A 121 -30.05 -2.74 -37.13
N GLU A 122 -29.17 -3.39 -37.92
CA GLU A 122 -29.56 -3.97 -39.21
C GLU A 122 -30.56 -5.12 -39.02
N LYS A 123 -30.29 -6.06 -38.11
CA LYS A 123 -31.24 -7.15 -37.81
C LYS A 123 -32.55 -6.62 -37.25
N VAL A 124 -32.52 -5.63 -36.35
CA VAL A 124 -33.73 -4.99 -35.81
C VAL A 124 -34.52 -4.29 -36.93
N ARG A 125 -33.86 -3.66 -37.91
CA ARG A 125 -34.55 -3.03 -39.04
C ARG A 125 -35.25 -4.04 -39.95
N MET A 126 -34.70 -5.25 -40.04
CA MET A 126 -35.25 -6.36 -40.85
C MET A 126 -36.26 -7.22 -40.08
N LEU A 127 -36.64 -6.82 -38.86
CA LEU A 127 -37.70 -7.46 -38.07
C LEU A 127 -39.00 -7.50 -38.86
N ASN A 128 -39.66 -8.66 -38.87
CA ASN A 128 -40.91 -8.93 -39.59
C ASN A 128 -40.80 -8.94 -41.14
N ILE A 129 -39.62 -8.70 -41.72
CA ILE A 129 -39.39 -8.80 -43.17
C ILE A 129 -38.59 -10.06 -43.51
N SER A 130 -37.44 -10.24 -42.86
CA SER A 130 -36.54 -11.39 -43.13
C SER A 130 -35.81 -11.91 -41.91
N SER A 131 -36.08 -11.37 -40.72
CA SER A 131 -35.47 -11.81 -39.47
C SER A 131 -36.52 -11.95 -38.37
N THR A 132 -36.28 -12.89 -37.46
CA THR A 132 -37.16 -13.21 -36.34
C THR A 132 -36.61 -12.70 -35.01
N GLU A 133 -37.47 -12.58 -34.00
CA GLU A 133 -37.04 -12.20 -32.65
C GLU A 133 -36.07 -13.24 -32.03
N GLU A 134 -36.22 -14.53 -32.39
CA GLU A 134 -35.32 -15.60 -31.96
C GLU A 134 -33.89 -15.39 -32.50
N GLU A 135 -33.76 -15.04 -33.79
CA GLU A 135 -32.46 -14.76 -34.42
C GLU A 135 -31.76 -13.51 -33.87
N ILE A 136 -32.52 -12.56 -33.29
CA ILE A 136 -31.98 -11.38 -32.62
C ILE A 136 -31.48 -11.74 -31.23
N ASN A 137 -32.22 -12.58 -30.49
CA ASN A 137 -31.76 -13.10 -29.21
C ASN A 137 -30.50 -13.97 -29.36
N GLU A 138 -30.44 -14.81 -30.38
CA GLU A 138 -29.23 -15.58 -30.70
C GLU A 138 -28.04 -14.67 -31.04
N LEU A 139 -28.26 -13.60 -31.82
CA LEU A 139 -27.22 -12.62 -32.11
C LEU A 139 -26.74 -11.93 -30.84
N ALA A 140 -27.65 -11.49 -29.97
CA ALA A 140 -27.30 -10.86 -28.70
C ALA A 140 -26.46 -11.79 -27.81
N ALA A 141 -26.81 -13.08 -27.74
CA ALA A 141 -26.04 -14.08 -27.02
C ALA A 141 -24.62 -14.24 -27.59
N GLN A 142 -24.48 -14.35 -28.92
CA GLN A 142 -23.18 -14.42 -29.59
C GLN A 142 -22.33 -13.17 -29.35
N GLN A 143 -22.95 -11.98 -29.40
CA GLN A 143 -22.25 -10.72 -29.16
C GLN A 143 -21.74 -10.63 -27.72
N PHE A 144 -22.54 -11.06 -26.74
CA PHE A 144 -22.14 -11.12 -25.33
C PHE A 144 -20.96 -12.08 -25.12
N GLU A 145 -21.01 -13.29 -25.70
CA GLU A 145 -19.90 -14.25 -25.63
C GLU A 145 -18.61 -13.69 -26.25
N GLN A 146 -18.70 -13.05 -27.42
CA GLN A 146 -17.55 -12.41 -28.07
C GLN A 146 -16.96 -11.29 -27.20
N GLN A 147 -17.81 -10.45 -26.61
CA GLN A 147 -17.36 -9.37 -25.74
C GLN A 147 -16.66 -9.92 -24.49
N ALA A 148 -17.19 -10.99 -23.89
CA ALA A 148 -16.57 -11.67 -22.75
C ALA A 148 -15.21 -12.29 -23.11
N LEU A 149 -15.09 -12.93 -24.28
CA LEU A 149 -13.83 -13.50 -24.75
C LEU A 149 -12.76 -12.43 -25.00
N VAL A 150 -13.12 -11.32 -25.63
CA VAL A 150 -12.20 -10.21 -25.90
C VAL A 150 -11.77 -9.55 -24.59
N ALA A 151 -12.69 -9.31 -23.66
CA ALA A 151 -12.37 -8.78 -22.33
C ALA A 151 -11.42 -9.71 -21.56
N GLY A 152 -11.68 -11.03 -21.57
CA GLY A 152 -10.84 -12.02 -20.90
C GLY A 152 -9.42 -12.12 -21.49
N ARG A 153 -9.31 -12.06 -22.83
CA ARG A 153 -8.01 -12.02 -23.53
C ARG A 153 -7.19 -10.80 -23.12
N TRP A 154 -7.80 -9.61 -23.15
CA TRP A 154 -7.13 -8.37 -22.79
C TRP A 154 -6.74 -8.32 -21.31
N GLY A 155 -7.61 -8.79 -20.42
CA GLY A 155 -7.29 -8.93 -19.00
C GLY A 155 -6.07 -9.80 -18.78
N SER A 156 -6.06 -11.00 -19.39
CA SER A 156 -4.93 -11.94 -19.28
C SER A 156 -3.62 -11.37 -19.83
N GLN A 157 -3.68 -10.67 -20.97
CA GLN A 157 -2.50 -10.04 -21.58
C GLN A 157 -1.95 -8.91 -20.71
N LEU A 158 -2.82 -8.09 -20.13
CA LEU A 158 -2.44 -6.98 -19.28
C LEU A 158 -1.85 -7.46 -17.95
N ASP A 159 -2.45 -8.49 -17.34
CA ASP A 159 -1.95 -9.10 -16.11
C ASP A 159 -0.57 -9.75 -16.33
N ALA A 160 -0.40 -10.50 -17.42
CA ALA A 160 0.88 -11.10 -17.78
C ALA A 160 1.96 -10.02 -18.00
N LEU A 161 1.62 -8.92 -18.67
CA LEU A 161 2.53 -7.80 -18.90
C LEU A 161 2.95 -7.15 -17.57
N ARG A 162 1.99 -6.81 -16.71
CA ARG A 162 2.24 -6.18 -15.40
C ARG A 162 3.09 -7.08 -14.51
N GLN A 163 2.79 -8.37 -14.44
CA GLN A 163 3.55 -9.33 -13.65
C GLN A 163 4.98 -9.49 -14.16
N THR A 164 5.16 -9.55 -15.48
CA THR A 164 6.48 -9.63 -16.11
C THR A 164 7.30 -8.38 -15.82
N GLN A 165 6.73 -7.18 -16.01
CA GLN A 165 7.39 -5.92 -15.72
C GLN A 165 7.76 -5.79 -14.23
N ARG A 166 6.87 -6.19 -13.32
CA ARG A 166 7.15 -6.20 -11.87
C ARG A 166 8.31 -7.13 -11.53
N ALA A 167 8.33 -8.35 -12.07
CA ALA A 167 9.41 -9.31 -11.83
C ALA A 167 10.75 -8.79 -12.38
N GLN A 168 10.74 -8.24 -13.61
CA GLN A 168 11.92 -7.65 -14.24
C GLN A 168 12.44 -6.44 -13.46
N HIS A 169 11.55 -5.55 -13.03
CA HIS A 169 11.92 -4.38 -12.23
C HIS A 169 12.57 -4.77 -10.90
N ARG A 170 12.00 -5.75 -10.19
CA ARG A 170 12.58 -6.26 -8.93
C ARG A 170 13.95 -6.91 -9.14
N ALA A 171 14.09 -7.75 -10.16
CA ALA A 171 15.35 -8.40 -10.48
C ALA A 171 16.44 -7.37 -10.84
N TRP A 172 16.10 -6.43 -11.73
CA TRP A 172 17.01 -5.36 -12.14
C TRP A 172 17.46 -4.48 -10.97
N LEU A 173 16.56 -4.11 -10.06
CA LEU A 173 16.91 -3.33 -8.86
C LEU A 173 17.89 -4.09 -7.95
N MET A 174 17.67 -5.39 -7.73
CA MET A 174 18.56 -6.22 -6.91
C MET A 174 19.95 -6.35 -7.56
N ASP A 175 20.00 -6.60 -8.87
CA ASP A 175 21.25 -6.67 -9.62
C ASP A 175 22.01 -5.34 -9.59
N THR A 176 21.30 -4.22 -9.78
CA THR A 176 21.87 -2.86 -9.72
C THR A 176 22.45 -2.57 -8.34
N LEU A 177 21.77 -2.97 -7.27
CA LEU A 177 22.26 -2.83 -5.91
C LEU A 177 23.50 -3.70 -5.65
N GLN A 178 23.51 -4.93 -6.15
CA GLN A 178 24.67 -5.81 -6.04
C GLN A 178 25.88 -5.23 -6.79
N GLU A 179 25.68 -4.70 -8.00
CA GLU A 179 26.71 -4.00 -8.76
C GLU A 179 27.21 -2.77 -8.01
N TYR A 180 26.32 -1.96 -7.42
CA TYR A 180 26.70 -0.78 -6.64
C TYR A 180 27.52 -1.16 -5.39
N GLN A 181 27.13 -2.23 -4.70
CA GLN A 181 27.88 -2.78 -3.55
C GLN A 181 29.24 -3.35 -3.96
N SER A 182 29.36 -3.89 -5.17
CA SER A 182 30.60 -4.49 -5.68
C SER A 182 31.57 -3.44 -6.22
N THR A 183 31.05 -2.35 -6.80
CA THR A 183 31.83 -1.36 -7.57
C THR A 183 32.26 -0.15 -6.74
N SER A 184 31.62 0.11 -5.60
CA SER A 184 31.95 1.26 -4.75
C SER A 184 32.12 0.87 -3.29
N ALA A 185 33.35 1.07 -2.81
CA ALA A 185 33.66 1.20 -1.39
C ALA A 185 32.69 2.21 -0.74
N LEU A 186 32.19 1.81 0.43
CA LEU A 186 31.29 2.53 1.32
C LEU A 186 31.50 4.06 1.26
N ASN A 187 30.61 4.75 0.57
CA ASN A 187 30.25 6.13 0.87
C ASN A 187 28.74 6.21 0.69
N THR A 188 27.99 5.86 1.73
CA THR A 188 26.67 6.46 1.93
C THR A 188 26.93 7.95 2.10
N PRO A 189 26.63 8.83 1.12
CA PRO A 189 26.67 10.24 1.40
C PRO A 189 25.54 10.44 2.41
N SER A 190 25.88 10.83 3.63
CA SER A 190 24.92 11.30 4.64
C SER A 190 24.18 12.58 4.20
N ASN A 191 24.39 13.02 2.95
CA ASN A 191 23.73 14.13 2.32
C ASN A 191 22.73 13.56 1.31
N SER A 192 21.46 13.63 1.69
CA SER A 192 20.33 13.43 0.80
C SER A 192 20.56 14.18 -0.53
N PRO A 193 20.21 13.62 -1.71
CA PRO A 193 20.36 14.30 -3.01
C PRO A 193 19.49 15.56 -3.14
N LEU A 194 18.75 15.92 -2.08
CA LEU A 194 18.01 17.17 -1.94
C LEU A 194 18.87 18.42 -2.16
N ALA A 195 20.20 18.35 -1.98
CA ALA A 195 21.10 19.49 -2.19
C ALA A 195 21.44 19.78 -3.68
N THR A 196 21.21 18.83 -4.59
CA THR A 196 21.38 19.09 -6.04
C THR A 196 20.19 19.84 -6.62
N PHE A 197 19.05 19.78 -5.94
CA PHE A 197 17.85 20.53 -6.27
C PHE A 197 17.70 21.67 -5.25
N SER A 198 18.40 22.77 -5.51
CA SER A 198 18.11 24.04 -4.81
C SER A 198 16.60 24.28 -4.81
N PRO A 199 16.00 24.73 -3.70
CA PRO A 199 14.71 25.40 -3.74
C PRO A 199 14.98 26.81 -4.28
N GLU A 200 15.58 26.92 -5.47
CA GLU A 200 15.33 28.10 -6.27
C GLU A 200 13.83 28.10 -6.47
N SER A 201 13.24 29.24 -6.14
CA SER A 201 11.90 29.61 -6.53
C SER A 201 11.70 29.31 -8.02
N VAL A 202 11.35 28.06 -8.32
CA VAL A 202 10.65 27.70 -9.53
C VAL A 202 9.29 28.32 -9.29
N SER A 203 9.19 29.60 -9.66
CA SER A 203 7.96 30.14 -10.18
C SER A 203 7.44 29.09 -11.14
N LEU A 204 6.51 28.27 -10.63
CA LEU A 204 5.67 27.39 -11.42
C LEU A 204 5.35 28.19 -12.68
N PRO A 205 5.69 27.72 -13.90
CA PRO A 205 4.92 28.14 -15.03
C PRO A 205 3.49 27.79 -14.62
N ALA A 206 2.65 28.82 -14.47
CA ALA A 206 1.25 28.64 -14.14
C ALA A 206 0.75 27.43 -14.92
N PRO A 207 0.07 26.46 -14.26
CA PRO A 207 -0.47 25.33 -14.98
C PRO A 207 -1.25 25.91 -16.15
N VAL A 208 -0.87 25.50 -17.36
CA VAL A 208 -1.60 25.88 -18.56
C VAL A 208 -3.04 25.54 -18.25
N ALA A 209 -3.85 26.59 -18.18
CA ALA A 209 -5.13 26.57 -17.51
C ALA A 209 -6.04 25.50 -18.13
N ALA A 210 -6.30 24.46 -17.36
CA ALA A 210 -7.47 23.60 -17.50
C ALA A 210 -8.01 23.32 -16.09
N GLY A 211 -8.52 24.37 -15.44
CA GLY A 211 -9.10 24.31 -14.09
C GLY A 211 -8.61 25.47 -13.23
N GLY A 212 -9.53 26.17 -12.57
CA GLY A 212 -9.29 27.46 -11.90
C GLY A 212 -8.22 27.45 -10.79
N ALA A 213 -7.89 28.64 -10.29
CA ALA A 213 -6.95 28.84 -9.20
C ALA A 213 -7.26 27.90 -8.02
N ARG A 214 -6.42 26.89 -7.84
CA ARG A 214 -6.55 25.87 -6.79
C ARG A 214 -6.26 26.54 -5.45
N LEU A 215 -7.19 26.42 -4.50
CA LEU A 215 -7.00 26.92 -3.14
C LEU A 215 -6.09 25.95 -2.39
N GLU A 216 -4.87 26.37 -2.11
CA GLU A 216 -3.86 25.59 -1.39
C GLU A 216 -3.19 26.46 -0.32
N GLU A 217 -3.13 25.95 0.90
CA GLU A 217 -2.44 26.58 2.02
C GLU A 217 -1.55 25.55 2.74
N SER A 218 -0.32 25.93 3.06
CA SER A 218 0.64 25.08 3.77
C SER A 218 0.94 25.64 5.16
N PHE A 219 0.90 24.77 6.16
CA PHE A 219 1.10 25.10 7.57
C PHE A 219 2.22 24.24 8.16
N THR A 220 3.02 24.83 9.03
CA THR A 220 4.00 24.09 9.83
C THR A 220 3.54 24.12 11.29
N ILE A 221 3.12 22.97 11.80
CA ILE A 221 2.67 22.79 13.17
C ILE A 221 3.84 22.30 14.01
N HIS A 222 4.07 22.95 15.14
CA HIS A 222 5.08 22.54 16.10
C HIS A 222 4.38 21.95 17.34
N LEU A 223 4.73 20.73 17.73
CA LEU A 223 4.14 19.98 18.83
C LEU A 223 5.17 19.74 19.95
N GLY A 224 4.71 19.84 21.20
CA GLY A 224 5.50 19.61 22.42
C GLY A 224 6.02 20.87 23.11
N SER A 225 6.41 20.75 24.39
CA SER A 225 6.83 21.86 25.26
C SER A 225 8.12 22.57 24.83
N GLN A 226 8.82 22.06 23.81
CA GLN A 226 10.06 22.62 23.27
C GLN A 226 10.13 22.55 21.72
N LEU A 227 8.98 22.56 21.01
CA LEU A 227 8.97 22.50 19.53
C LEU A 227 9.72 21.28 18.97
N LYS A 228 9.73 20.16 19.70
CA LYS A 228 10.58 18.99 19.38
C LYS A 228 10.09 18.23 18.15
N GLN A 229 8.82 18.40 17.80
CA GLN A 229 8.20 17.79 16.64
C GLN A 229 7.64 18.87 15.73
N THR A 230 8.00 18.81 14.46
CA THR A 230 7.54 19.72 13.41
C THR A 230 6.81 18.91 12.37
N HIS A 231 5.56 19.25 12.10
CA HIS A 231 4.72 18.59 11.09
C HIS A 231 4.31 19.61 10.03
N ASN A 232 4.46 19.24 8.76
CA ASN A 232 3.98 20.06 7.65
C ASN A 232 2.62 19.53 7.20
N ILE A 233 1.61 20.39 7.20
CA ILE A 233 0.26 20.09 6.74
C ILE A 233 -0.03 20.97 5.54
N ARG A 234 -0.53 20.35 4.46
CA ARG A 234 -1.02 21.05 3.29
C ARG A 234 -2.53 20.84 3.17
N ILE A 235 -3.28 21.93 3.17
CA ILE A 235 -4.72 21.93 2.93
C ILE A 235 -4.94 22.32 1.47
N VAL A 236 -5.70 21.49 0.76
CA VAL A 236 -6.01 21.73 -0.65
C VAL A 236 -7.50 21.51 -0.88
N ALA A 237 -8.16 22.46 -1.54
CA ALA A 237 -9.47 22.24 -2.12
C ALA A 237 -9.35 21.53 -3.47
N MET A 238 -9.47 20.20 -3.49
CA MET A 238 -9.46 19.40 -4.72
C MET A 238 -10.16 18.04 -4.56
N ASP A 239 -10.51 17.40 -5.68
CA ASP A 239 -10.81 15.97 -5.71
C ASP A 239 -9.49 15.19 -5.65
N LEU A 240 -9.42 14.20 -4.76
CA LEU A 240 -8.23 13.34 -4.64
C LEU A 240 -7.99 12.50 -5.88
N LEU A 241 -9.03 12.15 -6.63
CA LEU A 241 -8.87 11.35 -7.84
C LEU A 241 -8.10 12.11 -8.93
N ASP A 242 -8.11 13.44 -8.89
CA ASP A 242 -7.32 14.28 -9.79
C ASP A 242 -5.80 14.19 -9.48
N LEU A 243 -5.42 13.81 -8.25
CA LEU A 243 -4.02 13.50 -7.92
C LEU A 243 -3.58 12.14 -8.46
N CYS A 244 -4.52 11.22 -8.68
CA CYS A 244 -4.25 9.90 -9.22
C CYS A 244 -4.23 9.86 -10.75
N ALA A 245 -4.67 10.94 -11.42
CA ALA A 245 -4.77 11.00 -12.87
C ALA A 245 -3.38 11.21 -13.51
N VAL A 246 -2.90 10.19 -14.23
CA VAL A 246 -1.69 10.28 -15.06
C VAL A 246 -2.08 10.84 -16.43
N GLU A 247 -2.22 12.16 -16.54
CA GLU A 247 -2.67 12.79 -17.80
C GLU A 247 -1.58 12.74 -18.89
N GLN A 248 -0.31 12.94 -18.51
CA GLN A 248 0.83 12.89 -19.43
C GLN A 248 2.10 12.42 -18.72
N VAL A 249 2.59 11.26 -19.15
CA VAL A 249 3.80 10.60 -18.66
C VAL A 249 5.07 11.44 -18.91
N ASP A 250 5.03 12.36 -19.88
CA ASP A 250 6.14 13.25 -20.25
C ASP A 250 6.03 14.66 -19.62
N ASN A 251 5.06 14.89 -18.72
CA ASN A 251 4.92 16.17 -18.04
C ASN A 251 6.02 16.34 -16.98
N PRO A 252 6.83 17.41 -17.00
CA PRO A 252 7.85 17.66 -15.98
C PRO A 252 7.29 17.77 -14.56
N ALA A 253 6.06 18.25 -14.40
CA ALA A 253 5.38 18.28 -13.10
C ALA A 253 5.09 16.86 -12.57
N GLU A 254 4.78 15.92 -13.47
CA GLU A 254 4.55 14.52 -13.13
C GLU A 254 5.84 13.81 -12.74
N SER A 255 6.93 14.07 -13.48
CA SER A 255 8.26 13.58 -13.12
C SER A 255 8.67 14.01 -11.71
N SER A 256 8.43 15.29 -11.36
CA SER A 256 8.71 15.80 -10.01
C SER A 256 7.85 15.14 -8.92
N ARG A 257 6.55 14.92 -9.19
CA ARG A 257 5.65 14.21 -8.26
C ARG A 257 6.11 12.78 -8.02
N ARG A 258 6.49 12.06 -9.08
CA ARG A 258 6.99 10.69 -8.99
C ARG A 258 8.31 10.62 -8.24
N LEU A 259 9.23 11.56 -8.47
CA LEU A 259 10.47 11.67 -7.71
C LEU A 259 10.22 11.87 -6.21
N GLN A 260 9.32 12.78 -5.85
CA GLN A 260 8.96 13.00 -4.43
C GLN A 260 8.30 11.76 -3.81
N THR A 261 7.46 11.07 -4.59
CA THR A 261 6.81 9.82 -4.16
C THR A 261 7.86 8.73 -3.95
N ALA A 262 8.77 8.51 -4.90
CA ALA A 262 9.83 7.51 -4.79
C ALA A 262 10.74 7.74 -3.57
N LEU A 263 11.08 9.01 -3.27
CA LEU A 263 11.89 9.38 -2.09
C LEU A 263 11.18 9.14 -0.76
N SER A 264 9.86 9.30 -0.73
CA SER A 264 9.05 9.06 0.47
C SER A 264 8.59 7.61 0.60
N LEU A 265 8.56 6.86 -0.51
CA LEU A 265 8.21 5.45 -0.54
C LEU A 265 9.25 4.64 0.25
N TYR A 266 8.77 3.83 1.20
CA TYR A 266 9.60 3.09 2.16
C TYR A 266 10.44 3.95 3.12
N SER A 267 10.21 5.26 3.17
CA SER A 267 10.81 6.11 4.20
C SER A 267 10.18 5.82 5.58
N GLY A 268 10.87 6.23 6.64
CA GLY A 268 10.31 6.18 8.00
C GLY A 268 9.29 7.31 8.30
N GLU A 269 8.97 8.15 7.31
CA GLU A 269 8.05 9.26 7.47
C GLU A 269 6.61 8.81 7.21
N LEU A 270 5.70 9.09 8.16
CA LEU A 270 4.29 8.81 7.99
C LEU A 270 3.63 9.95 7.19
N ALA A 271 3.18 9.63 5.98
CA ALA A 271 2.28 10.48 5.22
C ALA A 271 0.85 9.94 5.33
N GLY A 272 -0.14 10.85 5.40
CA GLY A 272 -1.54 10.49 5.47
C GLY A 272 -2.40 11.54 4.79
N CYS A 273 -3.54 11.12 4.26
CA CYS A 273 -4.53 12.00 3.67
C CYS A 273 -5.83 11.96 4.50
N VAL A 274 -6.41 13.13 4.77
CA VAL A 274 -7.70 13.26 5.45
C VAL A 274 -8.71 13.80 4.46
N VAL A 275 -9.74 13.00 4.18
CA VAL A 275 -10.81 13.37 3.23
C VAL A 275 -12.00 13.91 4.02
N LEU A 276 -12.38 15.15 3.73
CA LEU A 276 -13.57 15.75 4.32
C LEU A 276 -14.80 15.36 3.50
N CYS A 277 -15.66 14.53 4.07
CA CYS A 277 -16.91 14.09 3.46
C CYS A 277 -18.11 14.72 4.18
N SER A 278 -19.14 15.14 3.45
CA SER A 278 -20.37 15.71 4.00
C SER A 278 -21.22 14.69 4.79
N SER A 279 -21.03 13.40 4.52
CA SER A 279 -21.61 12.27 5.24
C SER A 279 -20.63 11.11 5.20
N PRO A 280 -20.57 10.26 6.24
CA PRO A 280 -19.87 8.98 6.12
C PRO A 280 -20.43 8.18 4.93
N PRO A 281 -19.58 7.46 4.18
CA PRO A 281 -20.04 6.65 3.07
C PRO A 281 -21.02 5.58 3.60
N ARG A 282 -22.20 5.48 2.98
CA ARG A 282 -23.34 4.67 3.45
C ARG A 282 -23.05 3.16 3.50
N ARG A 283 -21.94 2.72 2.87
CA ARG A 283 -21.28 1.41 2.83
C ARG A 283 -19.88 1.66 2.24
N PRO A 284 -18.91 0.73 2.39
CA PRO A 284 -17.79 0.69 1.46
C PRO A 284 -18.40 0.45 0.07
N ALA A 285 -18.64 1.53 -0.67
CA ALA A 285 -18.94 1.42 -2.08
C ALA A 285 -17.71 0.79 -2.74
N PRO A 286 -17.88 -0.04 -3.79
CA PRO A 286 -16.74 -0.43 -4.60
C PRO A 286 -15.96 0.84 -4.97
N PRO A 287 -14.62 0.76 -5.08
CA PRO A 287 -13.82 1.89 -5.53
C PRO A 287 -14.50 2.50 -6.76
N THR A 288 -14.57 3.83 -6.80
CA THR A 288 -15.16 4.51 -7.96
C THR A 288 -14.47 3.98 -9.22
N THR A 289 -15.23 3.74 -10.28
CA THR A 289 -14.70 3.30 -11.58
C THR A 289 -13.53 4.17 -12.04
N ARG A 290 -13.53 5.46 -11.66
CA ARG A 290 -12.42 6.40 -11.87
C ARG A 290 -11.14 6.02 -11.12
N LEU A 291 -11.21 5.59 -9.86
CA LEU A 291 -10.03 5.15 -9.09
C LEU A 291 -9.44 3.87 -9.68
N LEU A 292 -10.30 2.89 -10.00
CA LEU A 292 -9.86 1.65 -10.65
C LEU A 292 -9.19 1.94 -11.99
N ALA A 293 -9.80 2.79 -12.82
CA ALA A 293 -9.23 3.19 -14.10
C ALA A 293 -7.89 3.92 -13.94
N ALA A 294 -7.78 4.84 -12.97
CA ALA A 294 -6.54 5.55 -12.68
C ALA A 294 -5.43 4.60 -12.19
N ALA A 295 -5.77 3.65 -11.32
CA ALA A 295 -4.84 2.63 -10.86
C ALA A 295 -4.41 1.69 -11.97
N ASP A 296 -5.32 1.34 -12.89
CA ASP A 296 -5.00 0.51 -14.04
C ASP A 296 -4.04 1.20 -15.02
N LEU A 297 -4.14 2.52 -15.16
CA LEU A 297 -3.24 3.34 -15.98
C LEU A 297 -1.82 3.42 -15.40
N SER A 298 -1.67 3.21 -14.08
CA SER A 298 -0.38 3.24 -13.39
C SER A 298 0.26 1.84 -13.35
N THR A 299 1.57 1.77 -13.56
CA THR A 299 2.33 0.55 -13.32
C THR A 299 2.73 0.48 -11.85
N GLU A 300 1.98 -0.29 -11.06
CA GLU A 300 2.30 -0.52 -9.65
C GLU A 300 3.32 -1.66 -9.50
N HIS A 301 4.53 -1.33 -9.05
CA HIS A 301 5.63 -2.27 -8.87
C HIS A 301 5.91 -2.63 -7.41
N HIS A 302 5.36 -1.85 -6.48
CA HIS A 302 5.62 -1.92 -5.05
C HIS A 302 4.50 -2.65 -4.32
N PHE A 303 3.25 -2.41 -4.70
CA PHE A 303 2.08 -2.98 -4.02
C PHE A 303 1.38 -4.08 -4.83
N PRO A 304 0.62 -5.00 -4.19
CA PRO A 304 -0.27 -5.94 -4.89
C PRO A 304 -1.32 -5.22 -5.75
N SER A 305 -2.00 -5.94 -6.64
CA SER A 305 -3.08 -5.34 -7.44
C SER A 305 -4.20 -4.78 -6.55
N MET A 306 -4.92 -3.77 -7.05
CA MET A 306 -6.00 -3.13 -6.29
C MET A 306 -7.06 -4.15 -5.85
N ASP A 307 -7.42 -5.11 -6.70
CA ASP A 307 -8.35 -6.19 -6.34
C ASP A 307 -7.83 -7.06 -5.19
N ALA A 308 -6.54 -7.37 -5.16
CA ALA A 308 -5.94 -8.15 -4.08
C ALA A 308 -5.95 -7.36 -2.76
N GLN A 309 -5.63 -6.06 -2.82
CA GLN A 309 -5.68 -5.18 -1.64
C GLN A 309 -7.11 -5.05 -1.10
N LEU A 310 -8.11 -4.87 -1.97
CA LEU A 310 -9.51 -4.75 -1.56
C LEU A 310 -10.04 -6.04 -0.95
N ARG A 311 -9.65 -7.21 -1.48
CA ARG A 311 -9.98 -8.51 -0.89
C ARG A 311 -9.38 -8.63 0.52
N ASP A 312 -8.09 -8.38 0.68
CA ASP A 312 -7.40 -8.44 1.98
C ASP A 312 -8.02 -7.46 3.00
N ILE A 313 -8.34 -6.23 2.59
CA ILE A 313 -9.05 -5.28 3.45
C ILE A 313 -10.43 -5.82 3.84
N SER A 314 -11.18 -6.38 2.89
CA SER A 314 -12.51 -6.93 3.15
C SER A 314 -12.46 -8.11 4.13
N GLU A 315 -11.47 -8.98 4.00
CA GLU A 315 -11.23 -10.12 4.88
C GLU A 315 -10.88 -9.65 6.29
N ARG A 316 -9.98 -8.65 6.43
CA ARG A 316 -9.61 -8.06 7.72
C ARG A 316 -10.75 -7.30 8.40
N LEU A 317 -11.68 -6.74 7.65
CA LEU A 317 -12.88 -6.09 8.20
C LEU A 317 -13.95 -7.10 8.65
N LEU A 318 -13.87 -8.34 8.16
CA LEU A 318 -14.74 -9.44 8.55
C LEU A 318 -14.21 -10.21 9.77
N GLU A 319 -12.90 -10.14 10.05
CA GLU A 319 -12.30 -10.66 11.27
C GLU A 319 -12.59 -9.73 12.48
N PRO A 320 -13.23 -10.23 13.55
CA PRO A 320 -13.62 -9.43 14.72
C PRO A 320 -12.49 -9.11 15.70
#